data_AF-V4AKQ4-F1
#
_entry.id   AF-V4AKQ4-F1
#
_cell.length_a   1.000
_cell.length_b   1.000
_cell.length_c   1.000
_cell.angle_alpha   90.00
_cell.angle_beta   90.00
_cell.angle_gamma   90.00
#
_symmetry.space_group_name_H-M   'P 1'
#
loop_
_entity.id
_entity.type
_entity.pdbx_description
1 polymer ?
#
loop_
_entity_poly.entity_id
_entity_poly.type
_entity_poly.pdbx_seq_one_letter_code
_entity_poly.pdbx_strand_id
1 'polypeptide(L)'
;MEKHWTVGHILVICVFLIQIIWISARSLSIERTCSYGNMTISPGKRFKPEPCMTCHCSRHGGRVTCSVKDCQKEVNCLKFDKMFKSCCPKCLEYGCAHTDGKIYQKGSIIVETECISCYCPDNGGETLCDVTPCEPLACANAIKRPGECCPYCPNDSTMEWSRSHRLK
;
A
#
# COMPACT_ATOMS: atom_id res chain seq x y z
N MET A 1 -26.80 -47.60 -75.02
CA MET A 1 -27.34 -47.71 -73.64
C MET A 1 -26.18 -47.43 -72.67
N GLU A 2 -26.46 -46.81 -71.52
CA GLU A 2 -25.63 -46.83 -70.28
C GLU A 2 -24.50 -45.81 -70.01
N LYS A 3 -24.61 -44.51 -70.35
CA LYS A 3 -23.63 -43.50 -69.84
C LYS A 3 -24.19 -42.27 -69.13
N HIS A 4 -25.51 -42.11 -69.04
CA HIS A 4 -26.11 -40.92 -68.43
C HIS A 4 -26.38 -41.02 -66.91
N TRP A 5 -26.34 -42.22 -66.33
CA TRP A 5 -26.66 -42.40 -64.90
C TRP A 5 -25.44 -42.22 -63.98
N THR A 6 -24.22 -42.34 -64.51
CA THR A 6 -22.96 -42.20 -63.75
C THR A 6 -22.64 -40.75 -63.41
N VAL A 7 -22.90 -39.79 -64.31
CA VAL A 7 -22.61 -38.36 -64.09
C VAL A 7 -23.48 -37.77 -62.98
N GLY A 8 -24.77 -38.15 -62.94
CA GLY A 8 -25.68 -37.74 -61.86
C GLY A 8 -25.27 -38.28 -60.50
N HIS A 9 -24.84 -39.54 -60.43
CA HIS A 9 -24.33 -40.15 -59.19
C HIS A 9 -23.04 -39.47 -58.70
N ILE A 10 -22.12 -39.15 -59.60
CA ILE A 10 -20.86 -38.46 -59.26
C ILE A 10 -21.15 -37.06 -58.71
N LEU A 11 -22.09 -36.31 -59.32
CA LEU A 11 -22.49 -34.99 -58.85
C LEU A 11 -23.10 -35.05 -57.44
N VAL A 12 -23.97 -36.03 -57.18
CA VAL A 12 -24.56 -36.24 -55.84
C VAL A 12 -23.47 -36.56 -54.82
N ILE A 13 -22.53 -37.46 -55.15
CA ILE A 13 -21.41 -37.81 -54.26
C ILE A 13 -20.52 -36.59 -53.98
N CYS A 14 -20.19 -35.78 -54.99
CA CYS A 14 -19.41 -34.56 -54.82
C CYS A 14 -20.11 -33.54 -53.90
N VAL A 15 -21.43 -33.35 -54.04
CA VAL A 15 -22.19 -32.46 -53.15
C VAL A 15 -22.19 -32.97 -51.72
N PHE A 16 -22.34 -34.28 -51.49
CA PHE A 16 -22.26 -34.87 -50.15
C PHE A 16 -20.86 -34.72 -49.54
N LEU A 17 -19.79 -34.92 -50.31
CA LEU A 17 -18.41 -34.72 -49.83
C LEU A 17 -18.15 -33.25 -49.49
N ILE A 18 -18.62 -32.31 -50.30
CA ILE A 18 -18.50 -30.88 -50.01
C ILE A 18 -19.28 -30.53 -48.73
N GLN A 19 -20.50 -31.04 -48.53
CA GLN A 19 -21.26 -30.84 -47.29
C GLN A 19 -20.52 -31.41 -46.07
N ILE A 20 -19.94 -32.61 -46.16
CA ILE A 20 -19.14 -33.22 -45.09
C ILE A 20 -17.87 -32.39 -44.80
N ILE A 21 -17.20 -31.87 -45.83
CA ILE A 21 -16.03 -31.00 -45.67
C ILE A 21 -16.44 -29.69 -44.98
N TRP A 22 -17.57 -29.08 -45.34
CA TRP A 22 -18.10 -27.88 -44.69
C TRP A 22 -18.53 -28.13 -43.24
N ILE A 23 -19.12 -29.29 -42.95
CA ILE A 23 -19.50 -29.71 -41.59
C ILE A 23 -18.24 -29.93 -40.74
N SER A 24 -17.23 -30.62 -41.28
CA SER A 24 -15.97 -30.88 -40.58
C SER A 24 -15.12 -29.61 -40.37
N ALA A 25 -15.15 -28.67 -41.33
CA ALA A 25 -14.45 -27.38 -41.23
C ALA A 25 -15.09 -26.43 -40.19
N ARG A 26 -16.39 -26.57 -39.88
CA ARG A 26 -17.06 -25.77 -38.85
C ARG A 26 -16.76 -26.22 -37.41
N SER A 27 -16.23 -27.43 -37.21
CA SER A 27 -16.16 -28.06 -35.88
C SER A 27 -14.78 -28.00 -35.20
N LEU A 28 -13.78 -27.32 -35.74
CA LEU A 28 -12.41 -27.33 -35.18
C LEU A 28 -11.95 -25.99 -34.58
N SER A 29 -12.81 -25.28 -33.86
CA SER A 29 -12.35 -24.29 -32.87
C SER A 29 -12.10 -25.01 -31.54
N ILE A 30 -10.89 -25.56 -31.34
CA ILE A 30 -10.46 -26.10 -30.04
C ILE A 30 -10.31 -24.90 -29.08
N GLU A 31 -11.41 -24.49 -28.44
CA GLU A 31 -11.37 -23.56 -27.31
C GLU A 31 -10.73 -24.29 -26.12
N ARG A 32 -9.41 -24.19 -26.01
CA ARG A 32 -8.69 -24.77 -24.87
C ARG A 32 -9.12 -24.01 -23.61
N THR A 33 -9.75 -24.67 -22.65
CA THR A 33 -9.95 -24.03 -21.34
C THR A 33 -8.60 -23.89 -20.63
N CYS A 34 -8.53 -23.01 -19.63
CA CYS A 34 -7.38 -22.97 -18.72
C CYS A 34 -7.70 -23.74 -17.45
N SER A 35 -6.74 -24.51 -16.94
CA SER A 35 -6.82 -25.12 -15.61
C SER A 35 -6.09 -24.24 -14.58
N TYR A 36 -6.72 -24.01 -13.44
CA TYR A 36 -6.10 -23.35 -12.28
C TYR A 36 -6.50 -24.09 -11.01
N GLY A 37 -5.56 -24.83 -10.41
CA GLY A 37 -5.88 -25.78 -9.34
C GLY A 37 -6.94 -26.79 -9.78
N ASN A 38 -8.04 -26.89 -9.03
CA ASN A 38 -9.19 -27.76 -9.35
C ASN A 38 -10.28 -27.06 -10.17
N MET A 39 -10.02 -25.86 -10.69
CA MET A 39 -11.00 -25.05 -11.42
C MET A 39 -10.70 -24.99 -12.91
N THR A 40 -11.75 -25.04 -13.71
CA THR A 40 -11.69 -24.87 -15.17
C THR A 40 -12.16 -23.46 -15.54
N ILE A 41 -11.32 -22.70 -16.23
CA ILE A 41 -11.52 -21.28 -16.56
C ILE A 41 -11.70 -21.13 -18.07
N SER A 42 -12.75 -20.43 -18.47
CA SER A 42 -13.03 -20.14 -19.89
C SER A 42 -11.94 -19.23 -20.51
N PRO A 43 -11.63 -19.41 -21.81
CA PRO A 43 -10.72 -18.53 -22.55
C PRO A 43 -11.08 -17.05 -22.37
N GLY A 44 -10.07 -16.20 -22.17
CA GLY A 44 -10.26 -14.76 -22.00
C GLY A 44 -10.85 -14.30 -20.65
N LYS A 45 -11.26 -15.22 -19.77
CA LYS A 45 -11.81 -14.87 -18.45
C LYS A 45 -10.72 -14.36 -17.49
N ARG A 46 -11.06 -13.35 -16.70
CA ARG A 46 -10.26 -12.87 -15.55
C ARG A 46 -10.89 -13.34 -14.24
N PHE A 47 -10.06 -13.66 -13.26
CA PHE A 47 -10.49 -14.12 -11.94
C PHE A 47 -9.49 -13.70 -10.85
N LYS A 48 -9.96 -13.66 -9.60
CA LYS A 48 -9.16 -13.30 -8.42
C LYS A 48 -9.23 -14.43 -7.39
N PRO A 49 -8.23 -15.33 -7.35
CA PRO A 49 -8.20 -16.42 -6.37
C PRO A 49 -7.92 -15.90 -4.95
N GLU A 50 -7.13 -14.84 -4.84
CA GLU A 50 -6.82 -14.15 -3.59
C GLU A 50 -7.07 -12.65 -3.74
N PRO A 51 -7.26 -11.89 -2.64
CA PRO A 51 -7.50 -10.46 -2.72
C PRO A 51 -6.44 -9.70 -3.53
N CYS A 52 -5.15 -10.07 -3.41
CA CYS A 52 -4.03 -9.43 -4.11
C CYS A 52 -3.63 -10.07 -5.44
N MET A 53 -4.23 -11.20 -5.81
CA MET A 53 -3.83 -11.92 -7.00
C MET A 53 -4.89 -11.77 -8.08
N THR A 54 -4.49 -11.29 -9.26
CA THR A 54 -5.37 -11.22 -10.43
C THR A 54 -4.82 -12.11 -11.52
N CYS A 55 -5.60 -13.09 -11.94
CA CYS A 55 -5.26 -14.03 -12.98
C CYS A 55 -6.16 -13.86 -14.20
N HIS A 56 -5.65 -14.22 -15.37
CA HIS A 56 -6.43 -14.30 -16.58
C HIS A 56 -6.05 -15.52 -17.41
N CYS A 57 -7.05 -16.10 -18.06
CA CYS A 57 -6.85 -17.14 -19.06
C CYS A 57 -6.60 -16.49 -20.43
N SER A 58 -5.59 -16.98 -21.16
CA SER A 58 -5.33 -16.55 -22.54
C SER A 58 -6.60 -16.70 -23.40
N ARG A 59 -6.80 -15.80 -24.38
CA ARG A 59 -7.92 -15.91 -25.34
C ARG A 59 -7.86 -17.19 -26.17
N HIS A 60 -6.66 -17.71 -26.38
CA HIS A 60 -6.44 -18.99 -27.08
C HIS A 60 -6.43 -20.19 -26.14
N GLY A 61 -6.62 -19.95 -24.84
CA GLY A 61 -6.70 -21.02 -23.87
C GLY A 61 -5.37 -21.60 -23.38
N GLY A 62 -5.46 -22.58 -22.48
CA GLY A 62 -4.34 -23.40 -22.02
C GLY A 62 -3.29 -22.73 -21.13
N ARG A 63 -3.21 -21.39 -21.09
CA ARG A 63 -2.27 -20.66 -20.23
C ARG A 63 -2.99 -19.67 -19.33
N VAL A 64 -2.74 -19.80 -18.02
CA VAL A 64 -3.11 -18.80 -17.02
C VAL A 64 -1.92 -17.89 -16.78
N THR A 65 -2.17 -16.59 -16.79
CA THR A 65 -1.18 -15.57 -16.43
C THR A 65 -1.70 -14.80 -15.22
N CYS A 66 -0.92 -14.78 -14.16
CA CYS A 66 -1.27 -14.12 -12.91
C CYS A 66 -0.34 -12.94 -12.61
N SER A 67 -0.88 -11.98 -11.88
CA SER A 67 -0.16 -10.80 -11.42
C SER A 67 -0.53 -10.57 -9.96
N VAL A 68 0.49 -10.47 -9.12
CA VAL A 68 0.33 -10.13 -7.70
C VAL A 68 0.44 -8.61 -7.59
N LYS A 69 -0.45 -8.00 -6.82
CA LYS A 69 -0.39 -6.57 -6.52
C LYS A 69 0.43 -6.37 -5.25
N ASP A 70 1.53 -5.64 -5.37
CA ASP A 70 2.29 -5.14 -4.23
C ASP A 70 1.60 -3.91 -3.63
N CYS A 71 1.51 -3.89 -2.30
CA CYS A 71 0.89 -2.79 -1.57
C CYS A 71 1.95 -1.74 -1.22
N GLN A 72 1.69 -0.50 -1.61
CA GLN A 72 2.50 0.62 -1.14
C GLN A 72 2.20 0.86 0.34
N LYS A 73 3.26 1.01 1.14
CA LYS A 73 3.15 1.31 2.56
C LYS A 73 2.64 2.74 2.72
N GLU A 74 1.53 2.90 3.43
CA GLU A 74 1.00 4.21 3.78
C GLU A 74 1.92 4.89 4.80
N VAL A 75 2.23 6.17 4.57
CA VAL A 75 3.07 6.97 5.48
C VAL A 75 2.26 7.46 6.67
N ASN A 76 2.92 7.60 7.83
CA ASN A 76 2.32 8.16 9.05
C ASN A 76 1.05 7.45 9.53
N CYS A 77 0.88 6.17 9.20
CA CYS A 77 -0.28 5.41 9.63
C CYS A 77 -0.14 4.89 11.07
N LEU A 78 -1.06 5.29 11.94
CA LEU A 78 -1.18 4.80 13.31
C LEU A 78 -1.97 3.50 13.39
N LYS A 79 -3.02 3.39 12.57
CA LYS A 79 -3.97 2.29 12.65
C LYS A 79 -4.39 1.85 11.27
N PHE A 80 -4.19 0.56 10.99
CA PHE A 80 -4.68 -0.09 9.78
C PHE A 80 -6.04 -0.74 10.02
N ASP A 81 -6.83 -0.82 8.95
CA ASP A 81 -8.10 -1.53 8.94
C ASP A 81 -7.91 -3.05 9.06
N LYS A 82 -8.95 -3.74 9.53
CA LYS A 82 -8.98 -5.20 9.55
C LYS A 82 -9.09 -5.70 8.12
N MET A 83 -8.02 -6.33 7.64
CA MET A 83 -7.87 -6.82 6.28
C MET A 83 -8.76 -8.05 6.02
N PHE A 84 -10.06 -7.84 5.82
CA PHE A 84 -10.98 -8.89 5.40
C PHE A 84 -11.44 -8.64 3.96
N LYS A 85 -10.96 -9.49 3.03
CA LYS A 85 -11.24 -9.43 1.57
C LYS A 85 -10.64 -8.24 0.80
N SER A 86 -9.92 -7.33 1.44
CA SER A 86 -9.10 -6.31 0.77
C SER A 86 -7.69 -6.85 0.47
N CYS A 87 -7.10 -6.43 -0.65
CA CYS A 87 -5.70 -6.74 -0.95
C CYS A 87 -4.75 -5.98 -0.03
N CYS A 88 -4.91 -4.65 0.00
CA CYS A 88 -4.01 -3.78 0.75
C CYS A 88 -4.71 -3.27 2.00
N PRO A 89 -3.99 -3.20 3.13
CA PRO A 89 -4.52 -2.55 4.32
C PRO A 89 -4.70 -1.06 4.02
N LYS A 90 -5.81 -0.51 4.50
CA LYS A 90 -6.07 0.93 4.43
C LYS A 90 -5.74 1.55 5.77
N CYS A 91 -5.16 2.73 5.74
CA CYS A 91 -4.98 3.49 6.97
C CYS A 91 -6.30 4.09 7.43
N LEU A 92 -6.63 3.90 8.70
CA LEU A 92 -7.79 4.47 9.36
C LEU A 92 -7.46 5.76 10.11
N GLU A 93 -6.22 5.89 10.59
CA GLU A 93 -5.81 7.01 11.43
C GLU A 93 -4.36 7.40 11.12
N TYR A 94 -4.15 8.69 10.89
CA TYR A 94 -2.84 9.27 10.57
C TYR A 94 -2.30 10.04 11.77
N GLY A 95 -1.00 9.88 12.02
CA GLY A 95 -0.26 10.59 13.07
C GLY A 95 0.84 11.46 12.50
N CYS A 96 1.90 11.65 13.30
CA CYS A 96 3.14 12.29 12.85
C CYS A 96 4.31 11.32 12.91
N ALA A 97 5.12 11.27 11.85
CA ALA A 97 6.42 10.61 11.90
C ALA A 97 7.37 11.40 12.79
N HIS A 98 8.05 10.66 13.65
CA HIS A 98 9.10 11.18 14.51
C HIS A 98 10.48 10.66 14.06
N THR A 99 11.53 11.35 14.48
CA THR A 99 12.94 11.06 14.16
C THR A 99 13.38 9.69 14.69
N ASP A 100 12.74 9.19 15.75
CA ASP A 100 12.96 7.84 16.30
C ASP A 100 12.33 6.71 15.47
N GLY A 101 11.66 7.04 14.36
CA GLY A 101 10.99 6.10 13.48
C GLY A 101 9.60 5.64 13.95
N LYS A 102 9.10 6.16 15.08
CA LYS A 102 7.74 5.92 15.55
C LYS A 102 6.77 6.95 14.98
N ILE A 103 5.49 6.62 15.08
CA ILE A 103 4.39 7.48 14.66
C ILE A 103 3.59 7.83 15.91
N TYR A 104 3.39 9.12 16.14
CA TYR A 104 2.71 9.65 17.32
C TYR A 104 1.34 10.20 16.98
N GLN A 105 0.43 10.18 17.96
CA GLN A 105 -0.92 10.71 17.82
C GLN A 105 -0.91 12.24 17.67
N LYS A 106 -1.89 12.75 16.93
CA LYS A 106 -2.10 14.19 16.77
C LYS A 106 -2.33 14.86 18.13
N GLY A 107 -1.73 16.03 18.32
CA GLY A 107 -1.79 16.76 19.58
C GLY A 107 -0.83 16.24 20.66
N SER A 108 -0.08 15.18 20.42
CA SER A 108 0.86 14.64 21.42
C SER A 108 2.11 15.50 21.57
N ILE A 109 2.64 15.53 22.80
CA ILE A 109 3.93 16.11 23.15
C ILE A 109 4.88 14.96 23.47
N ILE A 110 6.00 14.90 22.75
CA ILE A 110 7.07 13.91 22.88
C ILE A 110 8.25 14.60 23.53
N VAL A 111 8.62 14.21 24.74
CA VAL A 111 9.85 14.71 25.40
C VAL A 111 10.99 13.76 25.05
N GLU A 112 11.91 14.19 24.20
CA GLU A 112 13.10 13.42 23.84
C GLU A 112 14.17 13.50 24.94
N THR A 113 14.44 14.72 25.40
CA THR A 113 15.37 15.02 26.49
C THR A 113 14.81 16.15 27.34
N GLU A 114 15.46 16.49 28.44
CA GLU A 114 15.04 17.64 29.26
C GLU A 114 15.02 18.96 28.46
N CYS A 115 15.79 19.06 27.38
CA CYS A 115 15.91 20.25 26.52
C CYS A 115 15.17 20.15 25.18
N ILE A 116 14.70 18.96 24.79
CA ILE A 116 14.11 18.74 23.47
C ILE A 116 12.70 18.19 23.66
N SER A 117 11.73 18.96 23.19
CA SER A 117 10.32 18.55 23.17
C SER A 117 9.77 18.71 21.77
N CYS A 118 9.12 17.67 21.27
CA CYS A 118 8.46 17.68 19.98
C CYS A 118 6.94 17.64 20.15
N TYR A 119 6.24 18.25 19.22
CA TYR A 119 4.80 18.26 19.16
C TYR A 119 4.34 17.67 17.82
N CYS A 120 3.31 16.82 17.86
CA CYS A 120 2.66 16.33 16.66
C CYS A 120 1.47 17.23 16.29
N PRO A 121 1.51 17.96 15.15
CA PRO A 121 0.43 18.83 14.73
C PRO A 121 -0.93 18.14 14.60
N ASP A 122 -2.01 18.90 14.85
CA ASP A 122 -3.40 18.42 14.72
C ASP A 122 -3.79 18.07 13.27
N ASN A 123 -3.07 18.60 12.29
CA ASN A 123 -3.18 18.20 10.89
C ASN A 123 -2.37 16.92 10.55
N GLY A 124 -1.54 16.40 11.46
CA GLY A 124 -0.63 15.27 11.24
C GLY A 124 0.61 15.66 10.43
N GLY A 125 1.43 14.66 10.05
CA GLY A 125 2.60 14.87 9.17
C GLY A 125 3.92 14.52 9.84
N GLU A 126 4.77 15.50 10.09
CA GLU A 126 6.04 15.34 10.79
C GLU A 126 5.96 15.99 12.17
N THR A 127 6.66 15.42 13.15
CA THR A 127 6.77 16.06 14.47
C THR A 127 7.59 17.34 14.39
N LEU A 128 7.12 18.39 15.04
CA LEU A 128 7.83 19.66 15.16
C LEU A 128 8.59 19.68 16.48
N CYS A 129 9.92 19.64 16.44
CA CYS A 129 10.77 19.63 17.62
C CYS A 129 11.28 21.02 17.96
N ASP A 130 11.14 21.40 19.22
CA ASP A 130 11.72 22.60 19.80
C ASP A 130 12.87 22.21 20.73
N VAL A 131 13.97 22.97 20.61
CA VAL A 131 15.17 22.78 21.42
C VAL A 131 15.32 24.01 22.29
N THR A 132 15.19 23.84 23.61
CA THR A 132 15.37 24.91 24.57
C THR A 132 16.86 25.23 24.70
N PRO A 133 17.34 26.41 24.25
CA PRO A 133 18.72 26.79 24.45
C PRO A 133 18.93 27.29 25.89
N CYS A 134 20.09 27.02 26.46
CA CYS A 134 20.46 27.55 27.76
C CYS A 134 21.18 28.89 27.63
N GLU A 135 20.86 29.82 28.52
CA GLU A 135 21.54 31.10 28.60
C GLU A 135 23.00 30.93 29.08
N PRO A 136 23.94 31.74 28.57
CA PRO A 136 25.32 31.72 29.04
C PRO A 136 25.41 32.13 30.51
N LEU A 137 26.00 31.27 31.35
CA LEU A 137 26.24 31.57 32.76
C LEU A 137 27.66 32.11 32.97
N ALA A 138 27.81 33.10 33.86
CA ALA A 138 29.09 33.72 34.21
C ALA A 138 29.72 33.17 35.51
N CYS A 139 29.31 31.98 35.97
CA CYS A 139 29.83 31.36 37.19
C CYS A 139 30.67 30.11 36.90
N ALA A 140 31.71 29.88 37.71
CA ALA A 140 32.56 28.69 37.58
C ALA A 140 31.90 27.40 38.12
N ASN A 141 30.91 27.52 39.01
CA ASN A 141 30.30 26.39 39.74
C ASN A 141 28.83 26.19 39.33
N ALA A 142 28.55 26.10 38.03
CA ALA A 142 27.20 25.82 37.54
C ALA A 142 26.77 24.38 37.88
N ILE A 143 25.55 24.20 38.36
CA ILE A 143 25.00 22.89 38.74
C ILE A 143 23.79 22.58 37.85
N LYS A 144 23.78 21.40 37.22
CA LYS A 144 22.61 20.88 36.48
C LYS A 144 21.82 19.93 37.38
N ARG A 145 20.53 20.18 37.59
CA ARG A 145 19.66 19.23 38.31
C ARG A 145 19.20 18.11 37.37
N PRO A 146 19.05 16.87 37.88
CA PRO A 146 18.37 15.81 37.13
C PRO A 146 16.98 16.26 36.70
N GLY A 147 16.64 16.10 35.42
CA GLY A 147 15.34 16.50 34.87
C GLY A 147 15.21 17.97 34.44
N GLU A 148 16.20 18.83 34.70
CA GLU A 148 16.22 20.21 34.19
C GLU A 148 17.06 20.32 32.92
N CYS A 149 16.57 21.09 31.94
CA CYS A 149 17.35 21.35 30.71
C CYS A 149 18.65 22.08 31.03
N CYS A 150 18.53 23.20 31.75
CA CYS A 150 19.61 24.16 31.91
C CYS A 150 20.22 24.13 33.31
N PRO A 151 21.54 24.30 33.42
CA PRO A 151 22.21 24.46 34.70
C PRO A 151 21.89 25.82 35.32
N TYR A 152 22.13 25.95 36.63
CA TYR A 152 21.99 27.20 37.37
C TYR A 152 23.21 27.47 38.26
N CYS A 153 23.40 28.72 38.66
CA CYS A 153 24.46 29.13 39.57
C CYS A 153 23.92 29.16 41.02
N PRO A 154 24.42 28.33 41.95
CA PRO A 154 23.88 28.25 43.31
C PRO A 154 24.11 29.50 44.16
N ASN A 155 25.06 30.37 43.78
CA ASN A 155 25.41 31.60 44.50
C ASN A 155 24.92 32.87 43.78
N ASP A 156 24.04 32.75 42.79
CA ASP A 156 23.52 33.92 42.08
C ASP A 156 22.44 34.61 42.92
N SER A 157 22.86 35.57 43.75
CA SER A 157 21.98 36.45 44.50
C SER A 157 21.26 37.48 43.62
N THR A 158 21.19 37.32 42.30
CA THR A 158 20.47 38.25 41.42
C THR A 158 18.95 38.04 41.35
N MET A 159 18.36 37.30 42.30
CA MET A 159 16.93 37.43 42.67
C MET A 159 16.58 38.79 43.33
N GLU A 160 17.30 39.87 43.00
CA GLU A 160 17.04 41.24 43.44
C GLU A 160 16.92 42.28 42.31
N TRP A 161 16.77 41.89 41.03
CA TRP A 161 16.37 42.86 39.98
C TRP A 161 14.97 42.64 39.39
N SER A 162 14.45 41.41 39.39
CA SER A 162 13.14 41.10 38.79
C SER A 162 11.92 41.58 39.61
N ARG A 163 12.11 42.17 40.80
CA ARG A 163 11.04 42.89 41.53
C ARG A 163 10.99 44.41 41.29
N SER A 164 11.94 45.00 40.55
CA SER A 164 11.95 46.47 40.34
C SER A 164 11.24 46.95 39.07
N HIS A 165 10.67 46.08 38.23
CA HIS A 165 9.95 46.48 37.00
C HIS A 165 8.53 45.92 36.89
N ARG A 166 7.86 45.74 38.04
CA ARG A 166 6.39 45.67 38.11
C ARG A 166 5.85 46.90 38.86
N LEU A 167 6.31 48.09 38.50
CA LEU A 167 5.65 49.38 38.80
C LEU A 167 6.14 50.42 37.79
N LYS A 168 5.54 50.39 36.60
CA LYS A 168 5.16 51.58 35.81
C LYS A 168 3.94 51.21 34.98
#